data_AF-A0A1V6PIB0-F1
#
_entry.id   AF-A0A1V6PIB0-F1
#
_cell.length_a   1.000
_cell.length_b   1.000
_cell.length_c   1.000
_cell.angle_alpha   90.00
_cell.angle_beta   90.00
_cell.angle_gamma   90.00
#
_symmetry.space_group_name_H-M   'P 1'
#
loop_
_entity.id
_entity.type
_entity.pdbx_description
1 polymer ?
#
loop_
_entity_poly.entity_id
_entity_poly.type
_entity_poly.pdbx_seq_one_letter_code
_entity_poly.pdbx_strand_id
1 'polypeptide(L)'
;YTLNETEIASIVWPILIGIRYLRDCDRALATLTNDEVLFTGSGGVRIAGVEHSCRIDPEDMNAATLKLTALSEIVKRLMKKNEKFDPDFPWSPEAQNLPHRLDTVELDELMLDGFFASLKGEAELKLMVNIVNKTSHYDINFPARS
;
A
#
# COMPACT_ATOMS: atom_id res chain seq x y z
N TYR A 1 17.51 1.21 0.25
CA TYR A 1 16.78 0.55 -0.85
C TYR A 1 15.66 1.50 -1.26
N THR A 2 15.52 1.78 -2.55
CA THR A 2 14.45 2.58 -3.12
C THR A 2 13.35 1.66 -3.64
N LEU A 3 12.09 2.04 -3.45
CA LEU A 3 10.93 1.32 -3.98
C LEU A 3 10.68 1.72 -5.43
N ASN A 4 10.49 0.78 -6.34
CA ASN A 4 9.98 1.13 -7.66
C ASN A 4 8.44 1.19 -7.67
N GLU A 5 7.87 1.64 -8.79
CA GLU A 5 6.41 1.77 -8.94
C GLU A 5 5.68 0.45 -8.81
N THR A 6 6.24 -0.63 -9.34
CA THR A 6 5.64 -1.98 -9.20
C THR A 6 5.59 -2.37 -7.73
N GLU A 7 6.60 -2.04 -6.94
CA GLU A 7 6.62 -2.34 -5.51
C GLU A 7 5.60 -1.51 -4.72
N ILE A 8 5.49 -0.20 -5.01
CA ILE A 8 4.41 0.64 -4.45
C ILE A 8 3.05 0.05 -4.78
N ALA A 9 2.84 -0.30 -6.05
CA ALA A 9 1.60 -0.86 -6.52
C ALA A 9 1.31 -2.21 -5.84
N SER A 10 2.33 -3.06 -5.64
CA SER A 10 2.25 -4.36 -4.95
C SER A 10 1.91 -4.23 -3.46
N ILE A 11 2.23 -3.10 -2.84
CA ILE A 11 1.82 -2.78 -1.47
C ILE A 11 0.36 -2.33 -1.44
N VAL A 12 0.00 -1.40 -2.32
CA VAL A 12 -1.30 -0.73 -2.31
C VAL A 12 -2.43 -1.65 -2.77
N TRP A 13 -2.20 -2.45 -3.81
CA TRP A 13 -3.25 -3.25 -4.45
C TRP A 13 -3.90 -4.29 -3.52
N PRO A 14 -3.15 -5.10 -2.75
CA PRO A 14 -3.76 -6.02 -1.78
C PRO A 14 -4.55 -5.28 -0.67
N ILE A 15 -4.14 -4.08 -0.30
CA ILE A 15 -4.86 -3.25 0.67
C ILE A 15 -6.20 -2.79 0.08
N LEU A 16 -6.21 -2.32 -1.18
CA LEU A 16 -7.45 -1.96 -1.89
C LEU A 16 -8.41 -3.14 -2.01
N ILE A 17 -7.91 -4.34 -2.33
CA ILE A 17 -8.72 -5.56 -2.35
C ILE A 17 -9.35 -5.83 -0.98
N GLY A 18 -8.57 -5.68 0.10
CA GLY A 18 -9.05 -5.87 1.46
C GLY A 18 -10.11 -4.84 1.88
N ILE A 19 -9.88 -3.56 1.55
CA ILE A 19 -10.86 -2.49 1.78
C ILE A 19 -12.15 -2.76 1.01
N ARG A 20 -12.06 -3.16 -0.27
CA ARG A 20 -13.23 -3.51 -1.08
C ARG A 20 -14.01 -4.66 -0.48
N TYR A 21 -13.33 -5.72 -0.07
CA TYR A 21 -13.97 -6.86 0.56
C TYR A 21 -14.75 -6.46 1.82
N LEU A 22 -14.19 -5.58 2.66
CA LEU A 22 -14.88 -5.07 3.85
C LEU A 22 -16.08 -4.20 3.48
N ARG A 23 -15.93 -3.28 2.52
CA ARG A 23 -17.03 -2.44 2.03
C ARG A 23 -18.18 -3.28 1.51
N ASP A 24 -17.88 -4.32 0.73
CA ASP A 24 -18.90 -5.25 0.19
C ASP A 24 -19.61 -6.05 1.31
N CYS A 25 -19.06 -6.03 2.53
CA CYS A 25 -19.68 -6.57 3.75
C CYS A 25 -20.29 -5.48 4.66
N ASP A 26 -20.47 -4.25 4.14
CA ASP A 26 -20.90 -3.05 4.87
C ASP A 26 -19.99 -2.69 6.06
N ARG A 27 -18.67 -2.85 5.89
CA ARG A 27 -17.67 -2.62 6.93
C ARG A 27 -16.50 -1.77 6.48
N ALA A 28 -15.88 -1.09 7.43
CA ALA A 28 -14.57 -0.45 7.27
C ALA A 28 -13.62 -0.82 8.41
N LEU A 29 -12.32 -0.80 8.13
CA LEU A 29 -11.30 -0.89 9.17
C LEU A 29 -11.46 0.27 10.17
N ALA A 30 -11.20 0.02 11.45
CA ALA A 30 -11.18 1.08 12.45
C ALA A 30 -9.99 2.04 12.20
N THR A 31 -8.83 1.47 11.92
CA THR A 31 -7.56 2.14 11.66
C THR A 31 -6.86 1.54 10.45
N LEU A 32 -6.06 2.34 9.76
CA LEU A 32 -5.11 1.84 8.77
C LEU A 32 -3.83 2.68 8.90
N THR A 33 -2.86 2.13 9.60
CA THR A 33 -1.53 2.70 9.74
C THR A 33 -0.50 1.70 9.23
N ASN A 34 0.79 1.98 9.41
CA ASN A 34 1.84 1.03 9.04
C ASN A 34 1.74 -0.29 9.84
N ASP A 35 1.18 -0.25 11.05
CA ASP A 35 1.10 -1.41 11.94
C ASP A 35 0.05 -2.41 11.47
N GLU A 36 -0.99 -1.96 10.76
CA GLU A 36 -2.00 -2.81 10.14
C GLU A 36 -1.58 -3.38 8.78
N VAL A 37 -0.45 -2.94 8.20
CA VAL A 37 0.05 -3.43 6.91
C VAL A 37 1.14 -4.48 7.14
N LEU A 38 0.78 -5.75 6.94
CA LEU A 38 1.65 -6.89 7.20
C LEU A 38 2.24 -7.47 5.91
N PHE A 39 3.50 -7.89 5.99
CA PHE A 39 4.17 -8.62 4.93
C PHE A 39 4.31 -10.09 5.32
N THR A 40 3.87 -10.98 4.43
CA THR A 40 4.09 -12.42 4.56
C THR A 40 5.53 -12.78 4.19
N GLY A 41 6.01 -13.94 4.67
CA GLY A 41 7.36 -14.42 4.35
C GLY A 41 7.62 -14.63 2.85
N SER A 42 6.58 -14.81 2.04
CA SER A 42 6.68 -14.91 0.57
C SER A 42 6.69 -13.56 -0.14
N GLY A 43 6.50 -12.44 0.56
CA GLY A 43 6.44 -11.10 -0.06
C GLY A 43 5.03 -10.63 -0.43
N GLY A 44 3.98 -11.35 -0.03
CA GLY A 44 2.60 -10.86 -0.16
C GLY A 44 2.23 -9.89 0.96
N VAL A 45 1.33 -8.94 0.69
CA VAL A 45 0.80 -7.97 1.66
C VAL A 45 -0.57 -8.41 2.19
N ARG A 46 -0.83 -8.15 3.47
CA ARG A 46 -2.09 -8.42 4.17
C ARG A 46 -2.45 -7.24 5.07
N ILE A 47 -3.73 -7.07 5.33
CA ILE A 47 -4.24 -6.10 6.32
C ILE A 47 -4.61 -6.83 7.62
N ALA A 48 -4.24 -6.24 8.75
CA ALA A 48 -4.67 -6.67 10.10
C ALA A 48 -5.83 -5.79 10.60
N GLY A 49 -6.35 -6.08 11.80
CA GLY A 49 -7.37 -5.25 12.44
C GLY A 49 -8.79 -5.44 11.89
N VAL A 50 -9.02 -6.47 11.06
CA VAL A 50 -10.34 -6.79 10.49
C VAL A 50 -11.34 -7.15 11.58
N GLU A 51 -10.89 -7.80 12.65
CA GLU A 51 -11.66 -8.10 13.85
C GLU A 51 -12.21 -6.86 14.56
N HIS A 52 -11.55 -5.71 14.37
CA HIS A 52 -11.95 -4.42 14.92
C HIS A 52 -12.74 -3.55 13.92
N SER A 53 -13.00 -4.05 12.70
CA SER A 53 -13.79 -3.32 11.72
C SER A 53 -15.19 -3.00 12.22
N CYS A 54 -15.71 -1.83 11.86
CA CYS A 54 -17.05 -1.39 12.21
C CYS A 54 -18.00 -1.51 11.01
N ARG A 55 -19.30 -1.64 11.30
CA ARG A 55 -20.33 -1.45 10.28
C ARG A 55 -20.38 0.01 9.86
N ILE A 56 -20.60 0.24 8.59
CA ILE A 56 -20.75 1.57 7.99
C ILE A 56 -22.03 1.58 7.17
N ASP A 57 -22.77 2.68 7.26
CA ASP A 57 -23.93 2.86 6.40
C ASP A 57 -23.46 3.25 4.99
N PRO A 58 -24.17 2.82 3.92
CA PRO A 58 -23.79 3.14 2.55
C PRO A 58 -23.61 4.64 2.27
N GLU A 59 -24.38 5.48 2.97
CA GLU A 59 -24.33 6.95 2.83
C GLU A 59 -23.03 7.56 3.38
N ASP A 60 -22.34 6.85 4.28
CA ASP A 60 -21.09 7.29 4.92
C ASP A 60 -19.83 6.72 4.24
N MET A 61 -19.99 5.94 3.16
CA MET A 61 -18.90 5.27 2.44
C MET A 61 -18.09 6.23 1.56
N ASN A 62 -17.32 7.12 2.20
CA ASN A 62 -16.35 8.00 1.54
C ASN A 62 -14.90 7.52 1.76
N ALA A 63 -13.93 8.16 1.10
CA ALA A 63 -12.52 7.84 1.17
C ALA A 63 -11.94 7.81 2.61
N ALA A 64 -12.40 8.69 3.48
CA ALA A 64 -11.94 8.73 4.87
C ALA A 64 -12.49 7.56 5.69
N THR A 65 -13.79 7.26 5.54
CA THR A 65 -14.44 6.11 6.20
C THR A 65 -13.81 4.80 5.75
N LEU A 66 -13.60 4.62 4.44
CA LEU A 66 -12.99 3.42 3.86
C LEU A 66 -11.47 3.33 4.07
N LYS A 67 -10.86 4.33 4.71
CA LYS A 67 -9.42 4.43 4.98
C LYS A 67 -8.53 4.59 3.75
N LEU A 68 -9.09 5.01 2.63
CA LEU A 68 -8.33 5.37 1.43
C LEU A 68 -7.44 6.61 1.67
N THR A 69 -7.91 7.58 2.45
CA THR A 69 -7.07 8.73 2.87
C THR A 69 -5.89 8.30 3.73
N ALA A 70 -6.09 7.32 4.61
CA ALA A 70 -4.98 6.79 5.41
C ALA A 70 -3.97 6.03 4.53
N LEU A 71 -4.44 5.30 3.52
CA LEU A 71 -3.59 4.65 2.52
C LEU A 71 -2.83 5.68 1.67
N SER A 72 -3.46 6.79 1.27
CA SER A 72 -2.81 7.93 0.61
C SER A 72 -1.61 8.43 1.42
N GLU A 73 -1.77 8.63 2.73
CA GLU A 73 -0.69 9.05 3.62
C GLU A 73 0.43 8.01 3.78
N ILE A 74 0.10 6.71 3.72
CA ILE A 74 1.12 5.65 3.67
C ILE A 74 1.93 5.78 2.37
N VAL A 75 1.28 5.92 1.22
CA VAL A 75 1.96 6.07 -0.08
C VAL A 75 2.83 7.33 -0.13
N LYS A 76 2.33 8.49 0.32
CA LYS A 76 3.11 9.73 0.41
C LYS A 76 4.38 9.52 1.24
N ARG A 77 4.29 8.81 2.36
CA ARG A 77 5.45 8.51 3.21
C ARG A 77 6.44 7.57 2.54
N LEU A 78 5.97 6.56 1.79
CA LEU A 78 6.84 5.67 1.02
C LEU A 78 7.59 6.44 -0.07
N MET A 79 6.89 7.25 -0.86
CA MET A 79 7.49 8.07 -1.92
C MET A 79 8.49 9.09 -1.36
N LYS A 80 8.14 9.81 -0.28
CA LYS A 80 9.05 10.72 0.41
C LYS A 80 10.28 10.04 0.99
N LYS A 81 10.16 8.77 1.39
CA LYS A 81 11.30 7.99 1.88
C LYS A 81 12.25 7.62 0.74
N ASN A 82 11.74 7.38 -0.47
CA ASN A 82 12.59 7.22 -1.66
C ASN A 82 13.41 8.46 -1.97
N GLU A 83 12.82 9.65 -1.91
CA GLU A 83 13.52 10.93 -2.17
C GLU A 83 14.77 11.12 -1.28
N LYS A 84 14.79 10.53 -0.08
CA LYS A 84 15.97 10.57 0.80
C LYS A 84 17.15 9.75 0.28
N PHE A 85 16.89 8.71 -0.50
CA PHE A 85 17.91 7.82 -1.06
C PHE A 85 18.22 8.13 -2.53
N ASP A 86 17.22 8.63 -3.26
CA ASP A 86 17.31 9.02 -4.66
C ASP A 86 16.36 10.21 -4.91
N PRO A 87 16.83 11.46 -4.74
CA PRO A 87 16.02 12.67 -4.90
C PRO A 87 15.45 12.85 -6.31
N ASP A 88 16.10 12.28 -7.32
CA ASP A 88 15.74 12.41 -8.74
C ASP A 88 15.03 11.16 -9.26
N PHE A 89 14.49 10.32 -8.37
CA PHE A 89 13.81 9.09 -8.76
C PHE A 89 12.66 9.41 -9.74
N PRO A 90 12.66 8.83 -10.95
CA PRO A 90 11.80 9.26 -12.05
C PRO A 90 10.40 8.67 -11.94
N TRP A 91 9.61 9.10 -10.95
CA TRP A 91 8.20 8.69 -10.83
C TRP A 91 7.41 9.07 -12.07
N SER A 92 6.64 8.12 -12.60
CA SER A 92 5.64 8.34 -13.64
C SER A 92 4.55 9.30 -13.14
N PRO A 93 3.88 10.03 -14.05
CA PRO A 93 2.73 10.86 -13.68
C PRO A 93 1.65 10.07 -12.93
N GLU A 94 1.44 8.80 -13.30
CA GLU A 94 0.50 7.89 -12.67
C GLU A 94 0.89 7.59 -11.22
N ALA A 95 2.17 7.32 -10.95
CA ALA A 95 2.68 7.10 -9.61
C ALA A 95 2.63 8.37 -8.75
N GLN A 96 3.03 9.51 -9.32
CA GLN A 96 3.00 10.81 -8.62
C GLN A 96 1.58 11.20 -8.20
N ASN A 97 0.60 10.93 -9.05
CA ASN A 97 -0.79 11.27 -8.81
C ASN A 97 -1.53 10.20 -7.97
N LEU A 98 -0.92 9.05 -7.66
CA LEU A 98 -1.58 7.97 -6.94
C LEU A 98 -2.14 8.40 -5.58
N PRO A 99 -1.41 9.12 -4.70
CA PRO A 99 -1.96 9.56 -3.43
C PRO A 99 -3.19 10.45 -3.58
N HIS A 100 -3.17 11.34 -4.57
CA HIS A 100 -4.33 12.19 -4.84
C HIS A 100 -5.53 11.37 -5.28
N ARG A 101 -5.34 10.37 -6.17
CA ARG A 101 -6.43 9.49 -6.59
C ARG A 101 -7.00 8.66 -5.44
N LEU A 102 -6.17 8.18 -4.53
CA LEU A 102 -6.63 7.50 -3.32
C LEU A 102 -7.53 8.41 -2.44
N ASP A 103 -7.32 9.72 -2.46
CA ASP A 103 -8.12 10.68 -1.70
C ASP A 103 -9.43 11.08 -2.39
N THR A 104 -9.49 11.02 -3.73
CA THR A 104 -10.56 11.68 -4.51
C THR A 104 -11.34 10.78 -5.45
N VAL A 105 -10.81 9.61 -5.81
CA VAL A 105 -11.45 8.68 -6.73
C VAL A 105 -12.21 7.61 -5.95
N GLU A 106 -13.40 7.28 -6.44
CA GLU A 106 -14.24 6.23 -5.85
C GLU A 106 -13.54 4.87 -5.88
N LEU A 107 -13.82 4.02 -4.88
CA LEU A 107 -13.14 2.74 -4.74
C LEU A 107 -13.31 1.86 -5.99
N ASP A 108 -14.51 1.80 -6.58
CA ASP A 108 -14.74 0.96 -7.77
C ASP A 108 -13.95 1.44 -8.99
N GLU A 109 -13.75 2.75 -9.12
CA GLU A 109 -12.92 3.33 -10.17
C GLU A 109 -11.42 3.05 -9.91
N LEU A 110 -10.97 3.13 -8.65
CA LEU A 110 -9.61 2.75 -8.25
C LEU A 110 -9.31 1.27 -8.54
N MET A 111 -10.31 0.38 -8.44
CA MET A 111 -10.15 -1.04 -8.79
C MET A 111 -9.91 -1.28 -10.28
N LEU A 112 -10.22 -0.29 -11.13
CA LEU A 112 -10.01 -0.32 -12.58
C LEU A 112 -8.79 0.51 -13.01
N ASP A 113 -8.09 1.14 -12.07
CA ASP A 113 -6.96 2.02 -12.34
C ASP A 113 -5.82 1.28 -13.06
N GLY A 114 -5.38 1.85 -14.18
CA GLY A 114 -4.33 1.29 -15.03
C GLY A 114 -2.98 1.14 -14.33
N PHE A 115 -2.73 1.92 -13.28
CA PHE A 115 -1.52 1.81 -12.46
C PHE A 115 -1.34 0.41 -11.84
N PHE A 116 -2.45 -0.29 -11.55
CA PHE A 116 -2.43 -1.64 -10.98
C PHE A 116 -2.56 -2.76 -12.02
N ALA A 117 -2.65 -2.44 -13.31
CA ALA A 117 -2.95 -3.42 -14.35
C ALA A 117 -1.92 -4.55 -14.45
N SER A 118 -0.64 -4.26 -14.17
CA SER A 118 0.47 -5.22 -14.21
C SER A 118 0.48 -6.18 -13.02
N LEU A 119 -0.25 -5.90 -11.93
CA LEU A 119 -0.26 -6.68 -10.69
C LEU A 119 -1.34 -7.76 -10.64
N LYS A 120 -2.05 -7.98 -11.74
CA LYS A 120 -3.03 -9.08 -11.83
C LYS A 120 -2.37 -10.47 -11.78
N GLY A 121 -1.04 -10.55 -11.62
CA GLY A 121 -0.29 -11.71 -11.12
C GLY A 121 0.58 -11.28 -9.92
N GLU A 122 0.79 -12.20 -8.96
CA GLU A 122 1.50 -11.96 -7.69
C GLU A 122 2.85 -11.26 -7.92
N ALA A 123 2.89 -9.93 -7.77
CA ALA A 123 4.12 -9.19 -7.67
C ALA A 123 4.65 -9.37 -6.25
N GLU A 124 5.52 -10.38 -6.08
CA GLU A 124 6.06 -10.73 -4.76
C GLU A 124 7.14 -9.74 -4.32
N LEU A 125 6.90 -9.04 -3.19
CA LEU A 125 7.89 -8.20 -2.51
C LEU A 125 8.95 -9.05 -1.76
N LYS A 126 9.24 -10.23 -2.29
CA LYS A 126 10.07 -11.27 -1.67
C LYS A 126 11.48 -10.81 -1.42
N LEU A 127 12.04 -10.00 -2.33
CA LEU A 127 13.36 -9.40 -2.14
C LEU A 127 13.35 -8.46 -0.92
N MET A 128 12.35 -7.59 -0.80
CA MET A 128 12.23 -6.68 0.34
C MET A 128 12.08 -7.44 1.65
N VAL A 129 11.18 -8.43 1.70
CA VAL A 129 10.98 -9.26 2.90
C VAL A 129 12.26 -10.00 3.28
N ASN A 130 12.99 -10.54 2.30
CA ASN A 130 14.28 -11.19 2.55
C ASN A 130 15.34 -10.22 3.07
N ILE A 131 15.42 -8.98 2.55
CA ILE A 131 16.34 -7.96 3.04
C ILE A 131 16.02 -7.64 4.50
N VAL A 132 14.76 -7.32 4.80
CA VAL A 132 14.30 -6.96 6.15
C VAL A 132 14.56 -8.11 7.13
N ASN A 133 14.12 -9.33 6.78
CA ASN A 133 14.33 -10.50 7.63
C ASN A 133 15.81 -10.73 7.90
N LYS A 134 16.68 -10.56 6.90
CA LYS A 134 18.13 -10.73 7.09
C LYS A 134 18.74 -9.64 7.95
N THR A 135 18.36 -8.38 7.73
CA THR A 135 18.86 -7.25 8.54
C THR A 135 18.40 -7.36 9.99
N SER A 136 17.15 -7.78 10.23
CA SER A 136 16.57 -7.86 11.57
C SER A 136 16.99 -9.11 12.35
N HIS A 137 17.15 -10.26 11.67
CA HIS A 137 17.57 -11.50 12.33
C HIS A 137 19.09 -11.64 12.48
N TYR A 138 19.87 -11.07 11.57
CA TYR A 138 21.31 -11.31 11.51
C TYR A 138 22.17 -10.03 11.63
N ASP A 139 21.58 -8.86 11.93
CA ASP A 139 22.28 -7.56 12.02
C ASP A 139 23.17 -7.24 10.80
N ILE A 140 22.76 -7.69 9.61
CA ILE A 140 23.53 -7.48 8.38
C ILE A 140 23.29 -6.06 7.86
N ASN A 141 24.33 -5.23 7.86
CA ASN A 141 24.32 -3.91 7.23
C ASN A 141 24.69 -3.99 5.75
N PHE A 142 23.81 -3.53 4.87
CA PHE A 142 24.13 -3.35 3.46
C PHE A 142 24.77 -1.97 3.25
N PRO A 143 25.96 -1.88 2.61
CA PRO A 143 26.55 -0.59 2.27
C PRO A 143 25.64 0.17 1.31
N ALA A 144 25.57 1.49 1.45
CA ALA A 144 24.89 2.35 0.49
C ALA A 144 25.55 2.15 -0.88
N ARG A 145 24.74 1.95 -1.94
CA ARG A 145 25.27 1.87 -3.30
C ARG A 145 25.81 3.27 -3.66
N SER A 146 27.11 3.31 -3.93
CA SER A 146 27.85 4.44 -4.50
C SER A 146 27.46 4.71 -5.94
#